data_AF-A0A2T2YT90-F1
#
_entry.id   AF-A0A2T2YT90-F1
#
_cell.length_a   1.000
_cell.length_b   1.000
_cell.length_c   1.000
_cell.angle_alpha   90.00
_cell.angle_beta   90.00
_cell.angle_gamma   90.00
#
_symmetry.space_group_name_H-M   'P 1'
#
loop_
_entity.id
_entity.type
_entity.pdbx_description
1 polymer ?
#
loop_
_entity_poly.entity_id
_entity_poly.type
_entity_poly.pdbx_seq_one_letter_code
_entity_poly.pdbx_strand_id
1 'polypeptide(L)'
;MQEEVATDERPSYLEMSADSTRLGKAAEYLVAASCILATHGQLNVSTSIVDDEGVGLVFHLRDHTATLAVQVKARMSDGLAVARGDSRRR
;
A
#
# COMPACT_ATOMS: atom_id res chain seq x y z
N MET A 1 -8.74 40.64 -17.55
CA MET A 1 -8.97 39.42 -16.74
C MET A 1 -9.07 38.24 -17.68
N GLN A 2 -7.97 37.52 -17.85
CA GLN A 2 -7.98 36.12 -18.27
C GLN A 2 -6.90 35.46 -17.42
N GLU A 3 -7.35 34.68 -16.43
CA GLU A 3 -6.49 33.90 -15.55
C GLU A 3 -6.32 32.55 -16.24
N GLU A 4 -5.13 32.32 -16.78
CA GLU A 4 -4.76 31.09 -17.47
C GLU A 4 -4.61 29.99 -16.42
N VAL A 5 -5.62 29.12 -16.34
CA VAL A 5 -5.60 27.94 -15.49
C VAL A 5 -4.60 26.96 -16.09
N ALA A 6 -3.37 26.98 -15.57
CA ALA A 6 -2.38 25.95 -15.86
C ALA A 6 -2.90 24.60 -15.36
N THR A 7 -3.36 23.75 -16.28
CA THR A 7 -3.66 22.36 -15.99
C THR A 7 -2.34 21.64 -15.70
N ASP A 8 -2.13 21.27 -14.43
CA ASP A 8 -1.06 20.36 -13.98
C ASP A 8 -1.33 18.96 -14.56
N GLU A 9 -1.14 18.80 -15.87
CA GLU A 9 -1.27 17.52 -16.56
C GLU A 9 -0.08 16.63 -16.21
N ARG A 10 -0.12 16.02 -15.03
CA ARG A 10 0.77 14.91 -14.73
C ARG A 10 0.45 13.76 -15.69
N PRO A 11 1.43 13.21 -16.41
CA PRO A 11 1.17 12.16 -17.38
C PRO A 11 0.48 10.95 -16.71
N SER A 12 -0.62 10.48 -17.29
CA SER A 12 -1.52 9.44 -16.75
C SER A 12 -0.82 8.12 -16.36
N TYR A 13 0.38 7.84 -16.88
CA TYR A 13 1.18 6.66 -16.49
C TYR A 13 1.81 6.79 -15.10
N LEU A 14 1.82 8.01 -14.52
CA LEU A 14 2.17 8.26 -13.12
C LEU A 14 0.96 8.15 -12.18
N GLU A 15 -0.26 8.07 -12.72
CA GLU A 15 -1.45 7.87 -11.91
C GLU A 15 -1.53 6.41 -11.48
N MET A 16 -1.19 6.15 -10.23
CA MET A 16 -1.40 4.85 -9.62
C MET A 16 -2.90 4.55 -9.60
N SER A 17 -3.31 3.45 -10.24
CA SER A 17 -4.71 2.99 -10.24
C SER A 17 -5.25 2.94 -8.80
N ALA A 18 -6.49 3.38 -8.62
CA ALA A 18 -7.18 3.31 -7.32
C ALA A 18 -7.15 1.90 -6.71
N ASP A 19 -7.22 0.85 -7.54
CA ASP A 19 -7.11 -0.54 -7.08
C ASP A 19 -5.70 -0.89 -6.59
N SER A 20 -4.66 -0.38 -7.26
CA SER A 20 -3.27 -0.55 -6.80
C SER A 20 -3.05 0.10 -5.44
N THR A 21 -3.58 1.31 -5.23
CA THR A 21 -3.55 2.01 -3.95
C THR A 21 -4.28 1.24 -2.86
N ARG A 22 -5.49 0.74 -3.13
CA ARG A 22 -6.26 -0.07 -2.19
C ARG A 22 -5.55 -1.37 -1.81
N LEU A 23 -4.92 -2.04 -2.77
CA LEU A 23 -4.15 -3.26 -2.54
C LEU A 23 -2.87 -3.00 -1.73
N GLY A 24 -2.17 -1.90 -1.99
CA GLY A 24 -1.02 -1.46 -1.18
C GLY A 24 -1.42 -1.22 0.28
N LYS A 25 -2.52 -0.49 0.51
CA LYS A 25 -3.02 -0.23 1.87
C LYS A 25 -3.50 -1.50 2.57
N ALA A 26 -4.13 -2.42 1.86
CA ALA A 26 -4.50 -3.73 2.42
C ALA A 26 -3.27 -4.51 2.88
N ALA A 27 -2.16 -4.47 2.12
CA ALA A 27 -0.91 -5.10 2.52
C ALA A 27 -0.30 -4.45 3.78
N GLU A 28 -0.34 -3.12 3.89
CA GLU A 28 0.07 -2.41 5.12
C GLU A 28 -0.75 -2.86 6.33
N TYR A 29 -2.08 -2.91 6.21
CA TYR A 29 -2.94 -3.37 7.29
C TYR A 29 -2.69 -4.83 7.67
N LEU A 30 -2.41 -5.70 6.68
CA LEU A 30 -2.05 -7.09 6.93
C LEU A 30 -0.76 -7.20 7.75
N VAL A 31 0.28 -6.43 7.39
CA VAL A 31 1.54 -6.39 8.15
C VAL A 31 1.30 -5.88 9.57
N ALA A 32 0.58 -4.76 9.72
CA ALA A 32 0.23 -4.20 11.02
C ALA A 32 -0.50 -5.21 11.91
N ALA A 33 -1.58 -5.81 11.39
CA ALA A 33 -2.37 -6.80 12.12
C ALA A 33 -1.53 -8.02 12.52
N SER A 34 -0.70 -8.53 11.60
CA SER A 34 0.17 -9.68 11.87
C SER A 34 1.15 -9.39 13.01
N CYS A 35 1.79 -8.22 13.02
CA CYS A 35 2.72 -7.82 14.08
C CYS A 35 2.03 -7.61 15.44
N ILE A 36 0.84 -7.00 15.46
CA ILE A 36 0.06 -6.83 16.70
C ILE A 36 -0.30 -8.20 17.28
N LEU A 37 -0.84 -9.10 16.45
CA LEU A 37 -1.27 -10.43 16.89
C LEU A 37 -0.08 -11.29 17.35
N ALA A 38 1.00 -11.33 16.56
CA ALA A 38 2.18 -12.13 16.89
C ALA A 38 2.86 -11.70 18.19
N THR A 39 2.71 -10.43 18.58
CA THR A 39 3.27 -9.88 19.81
C THR A 39 2.25 -9.81 20.95
N HIS A 40 1.05 -10.37 20.77
CA HIS A 40 -0.06 -10.26 21.74
C HIS A 40 -0.35 -8.81 22.16
N GLY A 41 -0.21 -7.88 21.21
CA GLY A 41 -0.42 -6.45 21.39
C GLY A 41 0.74 -5.70 22.04
N GLN A 42 1.89 -6.32 22.29
CA GLN A 42 3.07 -5.62 22.86
C GLN A 42 3.68 -4.62 21.88
N LEU A 43 3.53 -4.85 20.57
CA LEU A 43 3.93 -3.91 19.55
C LEU A 43 2.71 -3.09 19.10
N ASN A 44 2.77 -1.79 19.38
CA ASN A 44 1.79 -0.84 18.89
C ASN A 44 2.18 -0.40 17.47
N VAL A 45 1.17 -0.13 16.65
CA VAL A 45 1.35 0.29 15.25
C VAL A 45 0.54 1.56 15.00
N SER A 46 1.20 2.60 14.55
CA SER A 46 0.57 3.83 14.07
C SER A 46 0.56 3.84 12.55
N THR A 47 -0.60 4.15 11.96
CA THR A 47 -0.78 4.31 10.51
C THR A 47 -0.89 5.79 10.18
N SER A 48 -0.22 6.25 9.12
CA SER A 48 -0.37 7.62 8.65
C SER A 48 -1.78 7.86 8.09
N ILE A 49 -2.37 9.03 8.42
CA ILE A 49 -3.65 9.50 7.86
C ILE A 49 -3.42 10.16 6.49
N VAL A 50 -2.27 10.83 6.36
CA VAL A 50 -1.80 11.48 5.14
C VAL A 50 -0.42 10.90 4.82
N ASP A 51 -0.16 10.54 3.57
CA ASP A 51 1.12 9.98 3.13
C ASP A 51 2.01 11.07 2.52
N ASP A 52 2.52 11.95 3.38
CA ASP A 52 3.43 13.05 3.03
C ASP A 52 4.90 12.74 3.36
N GLU A 53 5.14 11.80 4.28
CA GLU A 53 6.49 11.42 4.73
C GLU A 53 7.03 10.14 4.06
N GLY A 54 6.23 9.42 3.28
CA GLY A 54 6.64 8.15 2.66
C GLY A 54 6.86 7.02 3.67
N VAL A 55 6.14 7.09 4.80
CA VAL A 55 6.15 6.09 5.88
C VAL A 55 4.72 5.57 6.09
N GLY A 56 4.51 4.31 5.71
CA GLY A 56 3.22 3.65 5.87
C GLY A 56 2.88 3.30 7.33
N LEU A 57 3.87 2.78 8.09
CA LEU A 57 3.69 2.30 9.46
C LEU A 57 4.80 2.80 10.39
N VAL A 58 4.45 3.12 11.64
CA VAL A 58 5.42 3.33 12.72
C VAL A 58 5.14 2.35 13.84
N PHE A 59 6.14 1.53 14.17
CA PHE A 59 6.08 0.58 15.27
C PHE A 59 6.71 1.15 16.53
N HIS A 60 6.13 0.84 17.68
CA HIS A 60 6.75 1.07 18.98
C HIS A 60 6.36 -0.03 19.97
N LEU A 61 7.33 -0.49 20.76
CA LEU A 61 7.06 -1.41 21.86
C LEU A 61 6.40 -0.66 23.02
N ARG A 62 5.48 -1.30 23.73
CA ARG A 62 4.93 -0.74 24.97
C ARG A 62 6.05 -0.41 25.95
N ASP A 63 5.90 0.70 26.66
CA ASP A 63 6.83 1.15 27.70
C ASP A 63 8.27 1.43 27.21
N HIS A 64 8.46 1.59 25.89
CA HIS A 64 9.75 1.91 25.26
C HIS A 64 9.62 3.18 24.41
N THR A 65 10.73 3.89 24.22
CA THR A 65 10.79 5.14 23.43
C THR A 65 11.30 4.96 22.01
N ALA A 66 11.85 3.79 21.69
CA ALA A 66 12.37 3.50 20.36
C ALA A 66 11.22 3.27 19.37
N THR A 67 11.30 3.92 18.22
CA THR A 67 10.34 3.79 17.13
C THR A 67 11.00 3.23 15.88
N LEU A 68 10.27 2.44 15.11
CA LEU A 68 10.69 1.95 13.81
C LEU A 68 9.69 2.40 12.74
N ALA A 69 10.13 3.30 11.87
CA ALA A 69 9.39 3.69 10.68
C ALA A 69 9.59 2.66 9.57
N VAL A 70 8.50 2.20 8.96
CA VAL A 70 8.51 1.14 7.95
C VAL A 70 7.64 1.54 6.76
N GLN A 71 8.21 1.42 5.57
CA GLN A 71 7.47 1.47 4.32
C GLN A 71 7.20 0.05 3.82
N VAL A 72 5.94 -0.26 3.55
CA VAL A 72 5.52 -1.54 2.98
C VAL A 72 5.33 -1.37 1.48
N LYS A 73 5.90 -2.27 0.69
CA LYS A 73 5.67 -2.32 -0.75
C LYS A 73 5.31 -3.73 -1.16
N ALA A 74 4.13 -3.89 -1.74
CA ALA A 74 3.63 -5.18 -2.22
C ALA A 74 3.83 -5.30 -3.74
N ARG A 75 4.26 -6.48 -4.19
CA ARG A 75 4.22 -6.87 -5.59
C ARG A 75 3.04 -7.80 -5.78
N MET A 76 2.13 -7.46 -6.68
CA MET A 76 1.06 -8.35 -7.09
C MET A 76 1.48 -9.08 -8.35
N SER A 77 1.17 -10.36 -8.41
CA SER A 77 1.18 -11.08 -9.68
C SER A 77 -0.14 -10.75 -10.36
N ASP A 78 -0.10 -9.89 -11.37
CA ASP A 78 -1.26 -9.64 -12.21
C ASP A 78 -1.67 -11.01 -12.75
N GLY A 79 -2.80 -11.52 -12.25
CA GLY A 79 -3.33 -12.79 -12.64
C GLY A 79 -3.82 -12.71 -14.08
N LEU A 80 -2.91 -12.71 -15.05
CA LEU A 80 -3.20 -13.24 -16.36
C LEU A 80 -3.51 -14.71 -16.11
N ALA A 81 -4.78 -15.00 -15.88
CA ALA A 81 -5.31 -16.34 -16.04
C ALA A 81 -4.90 -16.76 -17.45
N VAL A 82 -3.85 -17.55 -17.55
CA VAL A 82 -3.46 -18.19 -18.80
C VAL A 82 -4.69 -18.96 -19.24
N ALA A 83 -5.37 -18.46 -20.28
CA ALA A 83 -6.44 -19.18 -20.93
C ALA A 83 -5.81 -20.49 -21.40
N ARG A 84 -6.02 -21.57 -20.63
CA ARG A 84 -5.66 -22.91 -21.07
C ARG A 84 -6.43 -23.11 -22.36
N GLY A 85 -5.70 -23.12 -23.47
CA GLY A 85 -6.27 -23.34 -24.79
C GLY A 85 -7.09 -24.63 -24.75
N ASP A 86 -8.40 -24.49 -24.94
CA ASP A 86 -9.28 -25.62 -25.19
C ASP A 86 -9.00 -26.12 -26.60
N SER A 87 -8.02 -27.02 -26.71
CA SER A 87 -7.67 -27.73 -27.94
C SER A 87 -8.40 -29.07 -28.03
N ARG A 88 -9.69 -29.10 -27.70
CA ARG A 88 -10.60 -30.20 -28.08
C ARG A 88 -11.74 -29.72 -28.98
N ARG A 89 -11.38 -29.38 -30.20
CA ARG A 89 -12.26 -29.56 -31.36
C ARG A 89 -11.46 -30.20 -32.49
N ARG A 90 -11.58 -31.53 -32.61
CA ARG A 90 -11.98 -32.30 -33.80
C ARG A 90 -11.85 -33.78 -33.54
#